data_AF-A0AAC9UKA8-F1
#
_entry.id   AF-A0AAC9UKA8-F1
#
_cell.length_a   1.000
_cell.length_b   1.000
_cell.length_c   1.000
_cell.angle_alpha   90.00
_cell.angle_beta   90.00
_cell.angle_gamma   90.00
#
_symmetry.space_group_name_H-M   'P 1'
#
loop_
_entity.id
_entity.type
_entity.pdbx_description
1 polymer ?
#
loop_
_entity_poly.entity_id
_entity_poly.type
_entity_poly.pdbx_seq_one_letter_code
_entity_poly.pdbx_strand_id
1 'polypeptide(L)'
;MRFILSINKIINVLFLIFLSVILLNDLWFHKLPELFDGGERLLNSVYNLAMGYLVSYVFYLIVVRYKEYKDEVHINSVILPLVNEVIKSNELINECLRDTDKSETLNLSDIESLKKFLKQNKLNDNIPRATGTFLYTPATWADFLEGQKQLSRKNIQRAFSFISHLDPELIRLLTKLDNSHYYNLLVFISKFSDVQKKSDMENLAESYFEYNKSVVELKNYKHTCLVS
;
A
#
# COMPACT_ATOMS: atom_id res chain seq x y z
N MET A 1 16.71 8.45 15.92
CA MET A 1 16.89 9.91 15.76
C MET A 1 15.99 10.55 14.69
N ARG A 2 15.62 9.86 13.60
CA ARG A 2 14.67 10.40 12.58
C ARG A 2 13.24 10.66 13.10
N PHE A 3 12.82 9.99 14.17
CA PHE A 3 11.48 10.10 14.78
C PHE A 3 11.17 11.47 15.42
N ILE A 4 12.16 12.14 16.01
CA ILE A 4 11.97 13.47 16.63
C ILE A 4 12.02 14.57 15.55
N LEU A 5 12.74 14.33 14.45
CA LEU A 5 12.95 15.28 13.36
C LEU A 5 11.75 15.42 12.42
N SER A 6 10.81 14.46 12.40
CA SER A 6 9.57 14.54 11.60
C SER A 6 8.46 15.36 12.28
N ILE A 7 8.65 15.74 13.55
CA ILE A 7 7.71 16.58 14.30
C ILE A 7 7.86 18.03 13.83
N ASN A 8 6.73 18.76 13.81
CA ASN A 8 6.73 20.18 13.48
C ASN A 8 7.79 20.91 14.32
N LYS A 9 8.71 21.60 13.63
CA LYS A 9 9.85 22.30 14.22
C LYS A 9 9.43 23.21 15.37
N ILE A 10 8.24 23.82 15.29
CA ILE A 10 7.69 24.70 16.32
C ILE A 10 7.48 23.96 17.65
N ILE A 11 6.95 22.73 17.62
CA ILE A 11 6.67 21.95 18.83
C ILE A 11 7.99 21.50 19.48
N ASN A 12 8.99 21.11 18.68
CA ASN A 12 10.31 20.76 19.21
C ASN A 12 11.04 21.96 19.80
N VAL A 13 10.92 23.14 19.21
CA VAL A 13 11.48 24.39 19.76
C VAL A 13 10.79 24.76 21.07
N LEU A 14 9.46 24.66 21.14
CA LEU A 14 8.71 24.88 22.39
C LEU A 14 9.15 23.89 23.48
N PHE A 15 9.33 22.61 23.16
CA PHE A 15 9.86 21.62 24.09
C PHE A 15 11.24 22.01 24.62
N LEU A 16 12.17 22.43 23.76
CA LEU A 16 13.50 22.89 24.18
C LEU A 16 13.44 24.12 25.09
N ILE A 17 12.54 25.07 24.79
CA ILE A 17 12.34 26.27 25.61
C ILE A 17 11.84 25.88 27.00
N PHE A 18 10.77 25.08 27.09
CA PHE A 18 10.21 24.67 28.38
C PHE A 18 11.16 23.78 29.18
N LEU A 19 11.92 22.89 28.53
CA LEU A 19 12.97 22.11 29.17
C LEU A 19 14.07 23.02 29.74
N SER A 20 14.48 24.04 28.97
CA SER A 20 15.47 25.02 29.43
C SER A 20 14.95 25.81 30.63
N VAL A 21 13.68 26.23 30.63
CA VAL A 21 13.06 26.93 31.77
C VAL A 21 13.08 26.06 33.03
N ILE A 22 12.75 24.77 32.93
CA ILE A 22 12.78 23.83 34.05
C ILE A 22 14.21 23.69 34.60
N LEU A 23 15.19 23.45 33.72
CA LEU A 23 16.59 23.28 34.12
C LEU A 23 17.19 24.55 34.74
N LEU A 24 16.89 25.72 34.16
CA LEU A 24 17.33 27.01 34.71
C LEU A 24 16.70 27.25 36.08
N ASN A 25 15.41 26.90 36.26
CA ASN A 25 14.72 27.06 37.53
C ASN A 25 15.38 26.21 38.65
N ASP A 26 15.60 24.92 38.37
CA ASP A 26 16.16 23.98 39.35
C ASP A 26 17.64 24.26 39.68
N LEU A 27 18.45 24.65 38.69
CA LEU A 27 19.89 24.82 38.87
C LEU A 27 20.29 26.19 39.41
N TRP A 28 19.61 27.25 38.97
CA TRP A 28 20.00 28.64 39.29
C TRP A 28 18.99 29.35 40.17
N PHE A 29 17.71 29.37 39.79
CA PHE A 29 16.75 30.24 40.46
C PHE A 29 16.38 29.78 41.87
N HIS A 30 16.47 28.49 42.17
CA HIS A 30 16.20 27.98 43.51
C HIS A 30 17.18 28.52 44.59
N LYS A 31 18.33 29.09 44.19
CA LYS A 31 19.35 29.63 45.10
C LYS A 31 19.41 31.17 45.14
N LEU A 32 18.61 31.86 44.33
CA LEU A 32 18.64 33.32 44.24
C LEU A 32 17.64 33.93 45.25
N PRO A 33 18.02 35.01 45.96
CA PRO A 33 17.08 35.77 46.77
C PRO A 33 16.01 36.42 45.90
N GLU A 34 14.81 36.61 46.45
CA GLU A 34 13.66 37.16 45.74
C GLU A 34 13.99 38.50 45.07
N LEU A 35 13.91 38.53 43.74
CA LEU A 35 14.18 39.75 42.95
C LEU A 35 13.06 40.80 43.06
N PHE A 36 11.83 40.36 43.39
CA PHE A 36 10.67 41.22 43.61
C PHE A 36 9.62 40.47 44.44
N ASP A 37 8.79 41.24 45.16
CA ASP A 37 7.74 40.70 46.03
C ASP A 37 6.71 39.93 45.17
N GLY A 38 6.56 38.63 45.45
CA GLY A 38 5.72 37.70 44.68
C GLY A 38 6.38 37.02 43.47
N GLY A 39 7.68 37.24 43.22
CA GLY A 39 8.40 36.61 42.11
C GLY A 39 8.49 35.08 42.20
N GLU A 40 8.58 34.55 43.41
CA GLU A 40 8.53 33.11 43.67
C GLU A 40 7.21 32.49 43.16
N ARG A 41 6.07 33.17 43.36
CA ARG A 41 4.76 32.67 42.92
C ARG A 41 4.62 32.65 41.40
N LEU A 42 5.13 33.67 40.73
CA LEU A 42 5.12 33.74 39.27
C LEU A 42 6.03 32.66 38.68
N LEU A 43 7.23 32.50 39.23
CA LEU A 43 8.19 31.48 38.81
C LEU A 43 7.63 30.06 38.99
N ASN A 44 7.01 29.77 40.15
CA ASN A 44 6.32 28.50 40.40
C ASN A 44 5.16 28.25 39.43
N SER A 45 4.41 29.30 39.06
CA SER A 45 3.33 29.17 38.08
C SER A 45 3.86 28.83 36.68
N VAL A 46 4.92 29.51 36.25
CA VAL A 46 5.60 29.23 34.97
C VAL A 46 6.22 27.84 34.96
N TYR A 47 6.81 27.42 36.07
CA TYR A 47 7.37 26.08 36.23
C TYR A 47 6.28 25.00 36.10
N ASN A 48 5.16 25.15 36.82
CA ASN A 48 4.03 24.22 36.73
C ASN A 48 3.45 24.14 35.30
N LEU A 49 3.39 25.28 34.60
CA LEU A 49 2.97 25.33 33.21
C LEU A 49 3.96 24.59 32.29
N ALA A 50 5.26 24.82 32.45
CA ALA A 50 6.31 24.15 31.70
C ALA A 50 6.27 22.63 31.91
N MET A 51 6.02 22.22 33.16
CA MET A 51 5.94 20.81 33.53
C MET A 51 4.68 20.14 32.96
N GLY A 52 3.53 20.83 33.00
CA GLY A 52 2.30 20.38 32.35
C GLY A 52 2.44 20.25 30.83
N TYR A 53 3.15 21.18 30.19
CA TYR A 53 3.49 21.09 28.77
C TYR A 53 4.39 19.88 28.48
N LEU A 54 5.43 19.66 29.28
CA LEU A 54 6.36 18.54 29.12
C LEU A 54 5.62 17.19 29.19
N VAL A 55 4.76 17.02 30.19
CA VAL A 55 3.92 15.82 30.33
C VAL A 55 3.01 15.64 29.11
N SER A 56 2.39 16.71 28.64
CA SER A 56 1.51 16.69 27.46
C SER A 56 2.28 16.36 26.18
N TYR A 57 3.50 16.87 26.02
CA TYR A 57 4.37 16.56 24.89
C TYR A 57 4.83 15.09 24.90
N VAL A 58 5.20 14.55 26.06
CA VAL A 58 5.53 13.13 26.22
C VAL A 58 4.32 12.25 25.88
N PHE A 59 3.13 12.63 26.34
CA PHE A 59 1.90 11.91 26.01
C PHE A 59 1.63 11.94 24.50
N TYR A 60 1.77 13.10 23.85
CA TYR A 60 1.65 13.22 22.40
C TYR A 60 2.64 12.32 21.64
N LEU A 61 3.91 12.29 22.08
CA LEU A 61 4.93 11.43 21.48
C LEU A 61 4.57 9.94 21.58
N ILE A 62 4.14 9.49 22.76
CA ILE A 62 3.88 8.07 23.01
C ILE A 62 2.55 7.63 22.40
N VAL A 63 1.49 8.42 22.54
CA VAL A 63 0.14 7.99 22.14
C VAL A 63 -0.11 8.21 20.67
N VAL A 64 0.37 9.32 20.11
CA VAL A 64 0.12 9.68 18.72
C VAL A 64 1.29 9.23 17.85
N ARG A 65 2.49 9.76 18.10
CA ARG A 65 3.62 9.57 17.18
C ARG A 65 4.17 8.15 17.15
N TYR A 66 4.31 7.52 18.31
CA TYR A 66 4.82 6.14 18.34
C TYR A 66 3.87 5.17 17.65
N LYS A 67 2.55 5.41 17.77
CA LYS A 67 1.53 4.65 17.06
C LYS A 67 1.64 4.88 15.54
N GLU A 68 1.68 6.13 15.10
CA GLU A 68 1.87 6.49 13.68
C GLU A 68 3.12 5.83 13.08
N TYR A 69 4.27 5.93 13.75
CA TYR A 69 5.52 5.33 13.28
C TYR A 69 5.44 3.80 13.24
N LYS A 70 4.83 3.18 14.25
CA LYS A 70 4.64 1.73 14.26
C LYS A 70 3.77 1.31 13.08
N ASP A 71 2.67 2.02 12.84
CA ASP A 71 1.75 1.74 11.72
C ASP A 71 2.47 1.94 10.38
N GLU A 72 3.23 3.02 10.20
CA GLU A 72 4.04 3.31 9.00
C GLU A 72 5.08 2.21 8.71
N VAL A 73 5.79 1.74 9.74
CA VAL A 73 6.77 0.65 9.59
C VAL A 73 6.08 -0.65 9.18
N HIS A 74 4.90 -0.97 9.72
CA HIS A 74 4.17 -2.18 9.33
C HIS A 74 3.61 -2.08 7.91
N ILE A 75 3.07 -0.91 7.53
CA ILE A 75 2.58 -0.65 6.17
C ILE A 75 3.72 -0.81 5.16
N ASN A 76 4.85 -0.15 5.39
CA ASN A 76 5.96 -0.16 4.43
C ASN A 76 6.70 -1.50 4.35
N SER A 77 6.81 -2.24 5.45
CA SER A 77 7.56 -3.52 5.45
C SER A 77 6.71 -4.73 5.06
N VAL A 78 5.40 -4.71 5.32
CA VAL A 78 4.53 -5.87 5.13
C VAL A 78 3.51 -5.64 4.02
N ILE A 79 2.80 -4.52 4.02
CA ILE A 79 1.70 -4.26 3.09
C ILE A 79 2.22 -3.88 1.70
N LEU A 80 3.23 -3.01 1.64
CA LEU A 80 3.78 -2.53 0.37
C LEU A 80 4.32 -3.67 -0.52
N PRO A 81 5.09 -4.67 -0.02
CA PRO A 81 5.46 -5.84 -0.82
C PRO A 81 4.25 -6.62 -1.34
N LEU A 82 3.20 -6.80 -0.53
CA LEU A 82 2.00 -7.54 -0.95
C LEU A 82 1.25 -6.83 -2.08
N VAL A 83 1.09 -5.50 -1.96
CA VAL A 83 0.49 -4.66 -3.00
C VAL A 83 1.34 -4.68 -4.27
N ASN A 84 2.66 -4.61 -4.14
CA ASN A 84 3.57 -4.69 -5.28
C ASN A 84 3.46 -6.02 -6.02
N GLU A 85 3.32 -7.14 -5.31
CA GLU A 85 3.14 -8.44 -5.95
C GLU A 85 1.82 -8.55 -6.71
N VAL A 86 0.72 -7.93 -6.22
CA VAL A 86 -0.55 -7.87 -6.97
C VAL A 86 -0.39 -7.05 -8.26
N ILE A 87 0.27 -5.89 -8.17
CA ILE A 87 0.54 -5.04 -9.35
C ILE A 87 1.42 -5.79 -10.34
N LYS A 88 2.51 -6.40 -9.87
CA LYS A 88 3.46 -7.17 -10.68
C LYS A 88 2.80 -8.35 -11.36
N SER A 89 1.90 -9.07 -10.68
CA SER A 89 1.14 -10.17 -11.26
C SER A 89 0.33 -9.71 -12.48
N ASN A 90 -0.33 -8.55 -12.40
CA ASN A 90 -1.05 -7.97 -13.55
C ASN A 90 -0.10 -7.45 -14.64
N GLU A 91 1.03 -6.84 -14.27
CA GLU A 91 2.05 -6.39 -15.21
C GLU A 91 2.63 -7.56 -16.01
N LEU A 92 2.85 -8.71 -15.38
CA LEU A 92 3.28 -9.94 -16.07
C LEU A 92 2.23 -10.43 -17.06
N ILE A 93 0.94 -10.37 -16.74
CA ILE A 93 -0.12 -10.72 -17.69
C ILE A 93 -0.08 -9.76 -18.89
N ASN A 94 0.02 -8.46 -18.63
CA ASN A 94 0.11 -7.43 -19.67
C ASN A 94 1.35 -7.62 -20.57
N GLU A 95 2.50 -7.98 -20.01
CA GLU A 95 3.72 -8.29 -20.74
C GLU A 95 3.53 -9.51 -21.64
N CYS A 96 3.02 -10.63 -21.10
CA CYS A 96 2.72 -11.83 -21.89
C CYS A 96 1.76 -11.55 -23.06
N LEU A 97 0.73 -10.73 -22.84
CA LEU A 97 -0.23 -10.37 -23.89
C LEU A 97 0.45 -9.58 -25.01
N ARG A 98 1.33 -8.64 -24.66
CA ARG A 98 2.11 -7.85 -25.63
C ARG A 98 3.12 -8.70 -26.39
N ASP A 99 3.83 -9.60 -25.71
CA ASP A 99 4.80 -10.49 -26.35
C ASP A 99 4.15 -11.50 -27.31
N THR A 100 2.89 -11.86 -27.02
CA THR A 100 2.08 -12.70 -27.91
C THR A 100 1.58 -11.91 -29.13
N ASP A 101 1.35 -10.60 -28.97
CA ASP A 101 1.00 -9.71 -30.07
C ASP A 101 2.22 -9.33 -30.91
N LYS A 102 2.54 -10.19 -31.87
CA LYS A 102 3.59 -9.93 -32.87
C LYS A 102 3.33 -8.68 -33.74
N SER A 103 2.13 -8.12 -33.71
CA SER A 103 1.75 -6.95 -34.51
C SER A 103 1.97 -5.61 -33.82
N GLU A 104 2.30 -5.61 -32.51
CA GLU A 104 2.43 -4.40 -31.67
C GLU A 104 1.20 -3.47 -31.71
N THR A 105 0.02 -3.99 -32.05
CA THR A 105 -1.22 -3.20 -32.15
C THR A 105 -2.08 -3.27 -30.89
N LEU A 106 -1.71 -4.12 -29.93
CA LEU A 106 -2.43 -4.31 -28.69
C LEU A 106 -2.35 -3.07 -27.81
N ASN A 107 -3.49 -2.38 -27.69
CA ASN A 107 -3.69 -1.32 -26.74
C ASN A 107 -4.55 -1.84 -25.58
N LEU A 108 -3.93 -2.10 -24.43
CA LEU A 108 -4.60 -2.58 -23.23
C LEU A 108 -5.58 -1.56 -22.61
N SER A 109 -5.50 -0.30 -23.04
CA SER A 109 -6.43 0.76 -22.66
C SER A 109 -7.65 0.84 -23.57
N ASP A 110 -7.69 0.06 -24.66
CA ASP A 110 -8.80 -0.02 -25.59
C ASP A 110 -9.43 -1.43 -25.55
N ILE A 111 -10.72 -1.47 -25.20
CA ILE A 111 -11.46 -2.72 -25.05
C ILE A 111 -11.64 -3.45 -26.38
N GLU A 112 -11.76 -2.72 -27.51
CA GLU A 112 -11.97 -3.33 -28.82
C GLU A 112 -10.68 -3.98 -29.34
N SER A 113 -9.54 -3.31 -29.14
CA SER A 113 -8.21 -3.88 -29.38
C SER A 113 -8.00 -5.17 -28.56
N LEU A 114 -8.32 -5.13 -27.26
CA LEU A 114 -8.21 -6.29 -26.37
C LEU A 114 -9.13 -7.44 -26.78
N LYS A 115 -10.40 -7.17 -27.11
CA LYS A 115 -11.37 -8.18 -27.59
C LYS A 115 -10.86 -8.86 -28.86
N LYS A 116 -10.42 -8.08 -29.85
CA LYS A 116 -9.89 -8.60 -31.11
C LYS A 116 -8.69 -9.51 -30.88
N PHE A 117 -7.78 -9.12 -29.99
CA PHE A 117 -6.61 -9.91 -29.64
C PHE A 117 -6.98 -11.21 -28.92
N LEU A 118 -7.84 -11.14 -27.90
CA LEU A 118 -8.25 -12.31 -27.13
C LEU A 118 -9.15 -13.28 -27.93
N LYS A 119 -9.82 -12.80 -28.98
CA LYS A 119 -10.55 -13.66 -29.93
C LYS A 119 -9.60 -14.55 -30.74
N GLN A 120 -8.39 -14.08 -31.03
CA GLN A 120 -7.40 -14.81 -31.83
C GLN A 120 -6.61 -15.84 -31.04
N ASN A 121 -6.63 -15.75 -29.70
CA ASN A 121 -5.86 -16.60 -28.80
C ASN A 121 -6.81 -17.51 -28.01
N LYS A 122 -6.41 -18.78 -27.84
CA LYS A 122 -7.17 -19.76 -27.06
C LYS A 122 -6.56 -19.97 -25.70
N LEU A 123 -7.39 -20.38 -24.75
CA LEU A 123 -6.97 -20.68 -23.38
C LEU A 123 -5.93 -21.81 -23.28
N ASN A 124 -5.97 -22.76 -24.21
CA ASN A 124 -5.02 -23.88 -24.29
C ASN A 124 -3.74 -23.54 -25.09
N ASP A 125 -3.64 -22.35 -25.67
CA ASP A 125 -2.42 -21.98 -26.39
C ASP A 125 -1.28 -21.78 -25.38
N ASN A 126 -0.08 -22.15 -25.80
CA ASN A 126 1.11 -21.97 -24.98
C ASN A 126 1.42 -20.47 -24.85
N ILE A 127 1.68 -20.03 -23.62
CA ILE A 127 2.15 -18.65 -23.41
C ILE A 127 3.60 -18.50 -23.88
N PRO A 128 3.97 -17.33 -24.43
CA PRO A 128 5.38 -16.99 -24.59
C PRO A 128 6.07 -17.03 -23.22
N ARG A 129 7.38 -17.31 -23.23
CA ARG A 129 8.17 -17.28 -21.99
C ARG A 129 8.22 -15.85 -21.46
N ALA A 130 7.44 -15.57 -20.42
CA ALA A 130 7.51 -14.30 -19.71
C ALA A 130 8.84 -14.17 -18.99
N THR A 131 9.54 -13.06 -19.23
CA THR A 131 10.82 -12.74 -18.59
C THR A 131 10.66 -12.73 -17.06
N GLY A 132 11.50 -13.48 -16.33
CA GLY A 132 11.44 -13.54 -14.87
C GLY A 132 10.44 -14.54 -14.26
N THR A 133 9.77 -15.35 -15.08
CA THR A 133 8.99 -16.50 -14.59
C THR A 133 9.79 -17.81 -14.71
N PHE A 134 9.86 -18.59 -13.62
CA PHE A 134 10.46 -19.93 -13.61
C PHE A 134 9.52 -20.99 -14.22
N LEU A 135 8.86 -20.68 -15.33
CA LEU A 135 8.04 -21.65 -16.04
C LEU A 135 8.95 -22.60 -16.81
N TYR A 136 9.41 -23.65 -16.12
CA TYR A 136 10.21 -24.73 -16.70
C TYR A 136 9.41 -25.63 -17.66
N THR A 137 8.08 -25.55 -17.60
CA THR A 137 7.15 -26.32 -18.44
C THR A 137 6.30 -25.40 -19.32
N PRO A 138 5.96 -25.82 -20.56
CA PRO A 138 4.99 -25.11 -21.38
C PRO A 138 3.67 -25.02 -20.60
N ALA A 139 3.31 -23.80 -20.18
CA ALA A 139 2.06 -23.52 -19.50
C ALA A 139 1.06 -22.97 -20.52
N THR A 140 -0.21 -23.34 -20.34
CA THR A 140 -1.29 -22.76 -21.13
C THR A 140 -1.71 -21.40 -20.56
N TRP A 141 -2.40 -20.58 -21.34
CA TRP A 141 -3.02 -19.35 -20.83
C TRP A 141 -3.92 -19.63 -19.62
N ALA A 142 -4.70 -20.71 -19.64
CA ALA A 142 -5.56 -21.08 -18.52
C ALA A 142 -4.78 -21.31 -17.22
N ASP A 143 -3.70 -22.10 -17.27
CA ASP A 143 -2.87 -22.41 -16.11
C ASP A 143 -2.15 -21.15 -15.59
N PHE A 144 -1.65 -20.33 -16.50
CA PHE A 144 -0.95 -19.09 -16.17
C PHE A 144 -1.89 -18.10 -15.49
N LEU A 145 -3.05 -17.81 -16.07
CA LEU A 145 -4.01 -16.85 -15.51
C LEU A 145 -4.56 -17.33 -14.16
N GLU A 146 -4.82 -18.63 -14.01
CA GLU A 146 -5.24 -19.19 -12.72
C GLU A 146 -4.12 -19.07 -11.67
N GLY A 147 -2.87 -19.34 -12.04
CA GLY A 147 -1.72 -19.14 -11.16
C GLY A 147 -1.55 -17.69 -10.71
N GLN A 148 -1.65 -16.74 -11.64
CA GLN A 148 -1.56 -15.30 -11.34
C GLN A 148 -2.71 -14.83 -10.42
N LYS A 149 -3.93 -15.31 -10.69
CA LYS A 149 -5.09 -15.07 -9.81
C LYS A 149 -4.85 -15.61 -8.41
N GLN A 150 -4.36 -16.84 -8.26
CA GLN A 150 -4.09 -17.43 -6.95
C GLN A 150 -3.03 -16.65 -6.17
N LEU A 151 -1.95 -16.23 -6.83
CA LEU A 151 -0.91 -15.40 -6.23
C LEU A 151 -1.48 -14.04 -5.78
N SER A 152 -2.17 -13.34 -6.67
CA SER A 152 -2.78 -12.04 -6.35
C SER A 152 -3.78 -12.15 -5.21
N ARG A 153 -4.67 -13.16 -5.25
CA ARG A 153 -5.66 -13.38 -4.20
C ARG A 153 -5.03 -13.73 -2.85
N LYS A 154 -4.00 -14.58 -2.84
CA LYS A 154 -3.24 -14.88 -1.62
C LYS A 154 -2.63 -13.62 -1.02
N ASN A 155 -2.06 -12.75 -1.85
CA ASN A 155 -1.48 -11.49 -1.36
C ASN A 155 -2.53 -10.51 -0.85
N ILE A 156 -3.69 -10.41 -1.51
CA ILE A 156 -4.83 -9.60 -1.02
C ILE A 156 -5.33 -10.13 0.33
N GLN A 157 -5.52 -11.44 0.48
CA GLN A 157 -5.94 -12.05 1.74
C GLN A 157 -4.91 -11.84 2.87
N ARG A 158 -3.62 -11.92 2.54
CA ARG A 158 -2.55 -11.59 3.49
C ARG A 158 -2.59 -10.11 3.87
N ALA A 159 -2.87 -9.20 2.94
CA ALA A 159 -3.03 -7.78 3.26
C ALA A 159 -4.22 -7.58 4.23
N PHE A 160 -5.35 -8.25 4.00
CA PHE A 160 -6.50 -8.19 4.92
C PHE A 160 -6.24 -8.76 6.32
N SER A 161 -5.23 -9.61 6.51
CA SER A 161 -4.82 -10.01 7.87
C SER A 161 -4.28 -8.84 8.72
N PHE A 162 -3.92 -7.73 8.06
CA PHE A 162 -3.45 -6.48 8.69
C PHE A 162 -4.47 -5.34 8.55
N ILE A 163 -5.76 -5.65 8.42
CA ILE A 163 -6.83 -4.66 8.14
C ILE A 163 -6.87 -3.49 9.13
N SER A 164 -6.45 -3.68 10.38
CA SER A 164 -6.38 -2.61 11.40
C SER A 164 -5.35 -1.53 11.08
N HIS A 165 -4.40 -1.81 10.19
CA HIS A 165 -3.35 -0.91 9.74
C HIS A 165 -3.56 -0.45 8.29
N LEU A 166 -4.67 -0.87 7.65
CA LEU A 166 -4.98 -0.47 6.28
C LEU A 166 -5.88 0.77 6.27
N ASP A 167 -5.53 1.69 5.39
CA ASP A 167 -6.33 2.86 5.05
C ASP A 167 -7.66 2.43 4.40
N PRO A 168 -8.78 3.11 4.69
CA PRO A 168 -10.08 2.76 4.11
C PRO A 168 -10.09 2.73 2.58
N GLU A 169 -9.29 3.59 1.95
CA GLU A 169 -9.17 3.63 0.49
C GLU A 169 -8.45 2.39 -0.06
N LEU A 170 -7.37 1.95 0.59
CA LEU A 170 -6.68 0.72 0.20
C LEU A 170 -7.57 -0.51 0.41
N ILE A 171 -8.33 -0.57 1.51
CA ILE A 171 -9.32 -1.62 1.74
C ILE A 171 -10.34 -1.66 0.60
N ARG A 172 -10.87 -0.50 0.20
CA ARG A 172 -11.84 -0.39 -0.90
C ARG A 172 -11.24 -0.92 -2.22
N LEU A 173 -10.01 -0.54 -2.56
CA LEU A 173 -9.33 -0.98 -3.78
C LEU A 173 -9.06 -2.49 -3.78
N LEU A 174 -8.53 -3.03 -2.68
CA LEU A 174 -8.27 -4.47 -2.53
C LEU A 174 -9.57 -5.29 -2.58
N THR A 175 -10.65 -4.78 -1.96
CA THR A 175 -11.98 -5.42 -1.99
C THR A 175 -12.56 -5.43 -3.40
N LYS A 176 -12.38 -4.35 -4.17
CA LYS A 176 -12.77 -4.26 -5.58
C LYS A 176 -12.03 -5.30 -6.43
N LEU A 177 -10.74 -5.52 -6.16
CA LEU A 177 -9.93 -6.51 -6.85
C LEU A 177 -10.30 -7.96 -6.48
N ASP A 178 -10.50 -8.27 -5.19
CA ASP A 178 -10.89 -9.63 -4.74
C ASP A 178 -12.27 -10.05 -5.27
N ASN A 179 -13.19 -9.09 -5.39
CA ASN A 179 -14.53 -9.31 -5.94
C ASN A 179 -14.64 -9.05 -7.45
N SER A 180 -13.52 -8.97 -8.16
CA SER A 180 -13.53 -8.69 -9.60
C SER A 180 -14.25 -9.80 -10.39
N HIS A 181 -15.04 -9.40 -11.38
CA HIS A 181 -15.74 -10.35 -12.26
C HIS A 181 -14.75 -11.28 -13.00
N TYR A 182 -13.56 -10.76 -13.30
CA TYR A 182 -12.44 -11.50 -13.88
C TYR A 182 -12.08 -12.76 -13.07
N TYR A 183 -11.93 -12.64 -11.75
CA TYR A 183 -11.62 -13.79 -10.91
C TYR A 183 -12.72 -14.84 -10.90
N ASN A 184 -13.99 -14.40 -10.90
CA ASN A 184 -15.12 -15.30 -10.96
C ASN A 184 -15.15 -16.08 -12.29
N LEU A 185 -14.95 -15.40 -13.43
CA LEU A 185 -14.88 -16.06 -14.74
C LEU A 185 -13.74 -17.07 -14.83
N LEU A 186 -12.56 -16.77 -14.29
CA LEU A 186 -11.45 -17.73 -14.24
C LEU A 186 -11.76 -18.98 -13.40
N VAL A 187 -12.54 -18.87 -12.32
CA VAL A 187 -13.01 -20.06 -11.57
C VAL A 187 -13.88 -20.96 -12.45
N PHE A 188 -14.74 -20.37 -13.28
CA PHE A 188 -15.57 -21.15 -14.20
C PHE A 188 -14.70 -21.82 -15.27
N ILE A 189 -13.80 -21.08 -15.90
CA ILE A 189 -12.93 -21.58 -16.98
C ILE A 189 -12.03 -22.74 -16.51
N SER A 190 -11.45 -22.64 -15.31
CA SER A 190 -10.58 -23.69 -14.76
C SER A 190 -11.32 -24.98 -14.39
N LYS A 191 -12.63 -24.92 -14.13
CA LYS A 191 -13.45 -26.06 -13.68
C LYS A 191 -14.16 -26.82 -14.80
N PHE A 192 -14.29 -26.26 -15.99
CA PHE A 192 -14.94 -26.94 -17.12
C PHE A 192 -13.97 -27.78 -17.97
N SER A 193 -14.53 -28.76 -18.67
CA SER A 193 -13.83 -29.80 -19.44
C SER A 193 -12.97 -29.25 -20.59
N ASP A 194 -12.07 -30.08 -21.12
CA ASP A 194 -11.14 -29.76 -22.23
C ASP A 194 -11.82 -29.20 -23.50
N VAL A 195 -13.15 -29.31 -23.60
CA VAL A 195 -13.97 -28.75 -24.68
C VAL A 195 -14.13 -27.23 -24.56
N GLN A 196 -14.31 -26.67 -23.35
CA GLN A 196 -14.39 -25.21 -23.15
C GLN A 196 -13.01 -24.53 -23.15
N LYS A 197 -11.94 -25.27 -22.86
CA LYS A 197 -10.57 -24.74 -22.96
C LYS A 197 -10.11 -24.49 -24.40
N LYS A 198 -10.88 -24.95 -25.40
CA LYS A 198 -10.68 -24.63 -26.82
C LYS A 198 -11.41 -23.35 -27.25
N SER A 199 -12.22 -22.75 -26.37
CA SER A 199 -12.89 -21.48 -26.63
C SER A 199 -11.88 -20.33 -26.64
N ASP A 200 -12.21 -19.31 -27.42
CA ASP A 200 -11.49 -18.04 -27.46
C ASP A 200 -11.61 -17.30 -26.13
N MET A 201 -10.66 -16.40 -25.87
CA MET A 201 -10.61 -15.61 -24.64
C MET A 201 -11.47 -14.34 -24.71
N GLU A 202 -12.28 -14.16 -25.76
CA GLU A 202 -13.09 -12.95 -25.98
C GLU A 202 -13.98 -12.62 -24.78
N ASN A 203 -14.58 -13.63 -24.15
CA ASN A 203 -15.43 -13.47 -22.96
C ASN A 203 -14.70 -12.92 -21.73
N LEU A 204 -13.36 -13.03 -21.69
CA LEU A 204 -12.56 -12.47 -20.60
C LEU A 204 -12.24 -10.99 -20.81
N ALA A 205 -12.32 -10.48 -22.05
CA ALA A 205 -11.81 -9.16 -22.40
C ALA A 205 -12.40 -8.04 -21.53
N GLU A 206 -13.73 -7.99 -21.40
CA GLU A 206 -14.40 -6.93 -20.63
C GLU A 206 -14.05 -7.02 -19.14
N SER A 207 -14.07 -8.23 -18.60
CA SER A 207 -13.75 -8.46 -17.19
C SER A 207 -12.28 -8.15 -16.86
N TYR A 208 -11.37 -8.48 -17.78
CA TYR A 208 -9.94 -8.21 -17.64
C TYR A 208 -9.64 -6.74 -17.79
N PHE A 209 -10.31 -6.04 -18.71
CA PHE A 209 -10.18 -4.60 -18.87
C PHE A 209 -10.52 -3.84 -17.57
N GLU A 210 -11.67 -4.16 -16.95
CA GLU A 210 -12.07 -3.56 -15.67
C GLU A 210 -11.13 -3.94 -14.52
N TYR A 211 -10.62 -5.17 -14.52
CA TYR A 211 -9.60 -5.60 -13.57
C TYR A 211 -8.31 -4.79 -13.73
N ASN A 212 -7.80 -4.66 -14.95
CA ASN A 212 -6.58 -3.91 -15.25
C ASN A 212 -6.71 -2.44 -14.83
N LYS A 213 -7.87 -1.81 -15.12
CA LYS A 213 -8.19 -0.45 -14.65
C LYS A 213 -8.13 -0.34 -13.12
N SER A 214 -8.68 -1.33 -12.41
CA SER A 214 -8.64 -1.38 -10.95
C SER A 214 -7.21 -1.54 -10.40
N VAL A 215 -6.35 -2.30 -11.10
CA VAL A 215 -4.93 -2.41 -10.74
C VAL A 215 -4.16 -1.11 -11.02
N VAL A 216 -4.50 -0.40 -12.11
CA VAL A 216 -3.92 0.93 -12.39
C VAL A 216 -4.33 1.95 -11.31
N GLU A 217 -5.58 1.92 -10.85
CA GLU A 217 -6.04 2.71 -9.69
C GLU A 217 -5.19 2.39 -8.44
N LEU A 218 -4.95 1.11 -8.16
CA LEU A 218 -4.10 0.67 -7.04
C LEU A 218 -2.64 1.13 -7.19
N LYS A 219 -2.09 1.10 -8.41
CA LYS A 219 -0.74 1.58 -8.70
C LYS A 219 -0.61 3.08 -8.47
N ASN A 220 -1.58 3.88 -8.92
CA ASN A 220 -1.62 5.32 -8.70
C ASN A 220 -1.74 5.66 -7.20
N TYR A 221 -2.57 4.90 -6.47
CA TYR A 221 -2.69 5.02 -5.03
C TYR A 221 -1.36 4.78 -4.33
N LYS A 222 -0.65 3.69 -4.69
CA LYS A 222 0.68 3.38 -4.15
C LYS A 222 1.66 4.54 -4.31
N HIS A 223 1.72 5.15 -5.49
CA HIS A 223 2.63 6.27 -5.77
C HIS A 223 2.30 7.53 -4.96
N THR A 224 1.02 7.75 -4.64
CA THR A 224 0.57 8.96 -3.93
C THR A 224 0.68 8.80 -2.42
N CYS A 225 0.30 7.64 -1.89
CA CYS A 225 0.02 7.46 -0.47
C CYS A 225 0.96 6.47 0.26
N LEU A 226 1.62 5.54 -0.44
CA LEU A 226 2.43 4.49 0.19
C LEU A 226 3.95 4.66 -0.04
N VAL A 227 4.36 5.58 -0.91
CA VAL A 227 5.78 5.83 -1.25
C VAL A 227 6.18 7.30 -0.96
N SER A 228 5.24 8.13 -0.50
CA SER A 228 5.48 9.51 -0.06
C SER A 228 6.10 9.59 1.34
#